data_AF-A0A950QY50-F1
#
_entry.id   AF-A0A950QY50-F1
#
_cell.length_a   1.000
_cell.length_b   1.000
_cell.length_c   1.000
_cell.angle_alpha   90.00
_cell.angle_beta   90.00
_cell.angle_gamma   90.00
#
_symmetry.space_group_name_H-M   'P 1'
#
loop_
_entity.id
_entity.type
_entity.pdbx_description
1 polymer ?
#
loop_
_entity_poly.entity_id
_entity_poly.type
_entity_poly.pdbx_seq_one_letter_code
_entity_poly.pdbx_strand_id
1 'polypeptide(L)'
;MRAEHPPSVRRHARSRGERHDKEALGRWLGRLGRLGPGLTLRVHDIWVKGLPHNTVIIVRWSATDTLPDGSPYHNHGVHIIRMRWGKIVEIDANEDSQAVAESLRMRAHYGVTEASADPIVS
;
A
#
# COMPACT_ATOMS: atom_id res chain seq x y z
N MET A 1 -0.99 42.78 -11.10
CA MET A 1 -1.40 42.26 -9.78
C MET A 1 -1.70 40.76 -9.96
N ARG A 2 -0.72 39.89 -9.70
CA ARG A 2 -0.86 38.44 -9.88
C ARG A 2 -1.34 37.86 -8.54
N ALA A 3 -2.51 37.24 -8.54
CA ALA A 3 -2.98 36.46 -7.39
C ALA A 3 -2.22 35.12 -7.39
N GLU A 4 -1.40 34.92 -6.38
CA GLU A 4 -0.72 33.65 -6.13
C GLU A 4 -1.77 32.63 -5.65
N HIS A 5 -1.92 31.55 -6.43
CA HIS A 5 -2.72 30.40 -6.07
C HIS A 5 -1.92 29.60 -5.02
N PRO A 6 -2.45 29.31 -3.82
CA PRO A 6 -1.73 28.49 -2.85
C PRO A 6 -1.54 27.07 -3.41
N PRO A 7 -0.41 26.39 -3.14
CA PRO A 7 -0.20 25.03 -3.59
C PRO A 7 -1.27 24.14 -2.96
N SER A 8 -2.13 23.58 -3.80
CA SER A 8 -3.02 22.51 -3.38
C SER A 8 -2.14 21.35 -2.92
N VAL A 9 -2.10 21.12 -1.62
CA VAL A 9 -1.63 19.86 -1.06
C VAL A 9 -2.59 18.81 -1.59
N ARG A 10 -2.27 18.25 -2.75
CA ARG A 10 -2.91 17.08 -3.30
C ARG A 10 -2.83 16.03 -2.19
N ARG A 11 -3.98 15.72 -1.58
CA ARG A 11 -4.14 14.58 -0.68
C ARG A 11 -3.96 13.32 -1.53
N HIS A 12 -2.71 12.98 -1.80
CA HIS A 12 -2.31 11.73 -2.43
C HIS A 12 -2.61 10.58 -1.45
N ALA A 13 -3.15 9.48 -1.98
CA ALA A 13 -3.65 8.26 -1.33
C ALA A 13 -3.46 8.12 0.21
N ARG A 14 -4.57 7.91 0.94
CA ARG A 14 -4.60 7.70 2.41
C ARG A 14 -3.89 6.41 2.88
N SER A 15 -3.45 5.56 1.95
CA SER A 15 -2.60 4.39 2.23
C SER A 15 -1.13 4.75 2.48
N ARG A 16 -0.68 5.92 1.99
CA ARG A 16 0.72 6.37 2.10
C ARG A 16 1.05 6.76 3.54
N GLY A 17 2.11 6.19 4.10
CA GLY A 17 2.62 6.53 5.43
C GLY A 17 3.80 5.63 5.80
N GLU A 18 4.68 6.14 6.65
CA GLU A 18 5.82 5.39 7.20
C GLU A 18 5.44 4.75 8.54
N ARG A 19 5.98 3.55 8.79
CA ARG A 19 5.77 2.78 10.01
C ARG A 19 7.11 2.22 10.46
N HIS A 20 7.51 2.53 11.68
CA HIS A 20 8.78 2.14 12.27
C HIS A 20 8.64 1.05 13.33
N ASP A 21 7.40 0.67 13.68
CA ASP A 21 7.13 -0.40 14.64
C ASP A 21 6.22 -1.52 14.09
N LYS A 22 6.29 -2.68 14.74
CA LYS A 22 5.55 -3.88 14.36
C LYS A 22 4.06 -3.79 14.64
N GLU A 23 3.67 -3.03 15.66
CA GLU A 23 2.27 -2.89 16.06
C GLU A 23 1.52 -2.08 14.99
N ALA A 24 2.09 -0.97 14.54
CA ALA A 24 1.59 -0.15 13.45
C ALA A 24 1.50 -0.92 12.14
N LEU A 25 2.52 -1.72 11.81
CA LEU A 25 2.47 -2.62 10.66
C LEU A 25 1.34 -3.65 10.79
N GLY A 26 1.17 -4.26 11.96
CA GLY A 26 0.09 -5.21 12.24
C GLY A 26 -1.30 -4.59 12.10
N ARG A 27 -1.50 -3.39 12.65
CA ARG A 27 -2.76 -2.63 12.48
C ARG A 27 -3.04 -2.32 11.01
N TRP A 28 -2.00 -1.96 10.25
CA TRP A 28 -2.13 -1.67 8.82
C TRP A 28 -2.50 -2.92 8.01
N LEU A 29 -1.84 -4.06 8.25
CA LEU A 29 -2.19 -5.33 7.61
C LEU A 29 -3.62 -5.76 7.97
N GLY A 30 -4.02 -5.60 9.23
CA GLY A 30 -5.39 -5.86 9.66
C GLY A 30 -6.41 -4.97 8.94
N ARG A 31 -6.11 -3.68 8.74
CA ARG A 31 -6.96 -2.77 7.97
C ARG A 31 -7.04 -3.18 6.50
N LEU A 32 -5.92 -3.56 5.88
CA LEU A 32 -5.91 -4.02 4.49
C LEU A 32 -6.84 -5.23 4.28
N GLY A 33 -6.81 -6.20 5.20
CA GLY A 33 -7.70 -7.36 5.16
C GLY A 33 -9.18 -7.02 5.31
N ARG A 34 -9.52 -5.99 6.10
CA ARG A 34 -10.91 -5.49 6.21
C ARG A 34 -11.34 -4.67 4.99
N LEU A 35 -10.42 -3.95 4.37
CA LEU A 35 -10.70 -3.12 3.18
C LEU A 35 -11.00 -3.97 1.96
N GLY A 36 -10.23 -5.03 1.72
CA GLY A 36 -10.35 -5.89 0.56
C GLY A 36 -10.33 -7.36 0.98
N PRO A 37 -11.45 -7.93 1.46
CA PRO A 37 -11.50 -9.35 1.85
C PRO A 37 -11.29 -10.30 0.64
N GLY A 38 -11.52 -9.83 -0.58
CA GLY A 38 -11.23 -10.54 -1.83
C GLY A 38 -9.87 -10.19 -2.45
N LEU A 39 -9.07 -9.32 -1.81
CA LEU A 39 -7.81 -8.85 -2.36
C LEU A 39 -6.83 -10.01 -2.52
N THR A 40 -6.46 -10.28 -3.77
CA THR A 40 -5.52 -11.34 -4.14
C THR A 40 -4.26 -10.70 -4.69
N LEU A 41 -3.11 -11.03 -4.09
CA LEU A 41 -1.80 -10.63 -4.60
C LEU A 41 -1.18 -11.80 -5.37
N ARG A 42 -0.72 -11.53 -6.59
CA ARG A 42 0.04 -12.46 -7.43
C ARG A 42 1.47 -11.94 -7.58
N VAL A 43 2.42 -12.72 -7.10
CA VAL A 43 3.85 -12.47 -7.35
C VAL A 43 4.19 -12.93 -8.75
N HIS A 44 4.90 -12.08 -9.50
CA HIS A 44 5.38 -12.38 -10.84
C HIS A 44 6.86 -12.75 -10.82
N ASP A 45 7.66 -11.97 -10.08
CA ASP A 45 9.12 -12.17 -10.03
C ASP A 45 9.66 -11.80 -8.67
N ILE A 46 10.77 -12.47 -8.34
CA ILE A 46 11.55 -12.19 -7.15
C ILE A 46 13.02 -12.11 -7.57
N TRP A 47 13.66 -11.00 -7.27
CA TRP A 47 15.10 -10.84 -7.39
C TRP A 47 15.72 -10.76 -6.01
N VAL A 48 16.78 -11.51 -5.78
CA VAL A 48 17.50 -11.54 -4.50
C VAL A 48 18.96 -11.18 -4.75
N LYS A 49 19.47 -10.24 -3.95
CA LYS A 49 20.87 -9.80 -4.00
C LYS A 49 21.47 -9.74 -2.61
N GLY A 50 22.72 -10.15 -2.50
CA GLY A 50 23.53 -10.00 -1.29
C GLY A 50 23.66 -11.28 -0.46
N LEU A 51 24.27 -11.12 0.71
CA LEU A 51 24.57 -12.22 1.64
C LEU A 51 23.59 -12.18 2.82
N PRO A 52 23.51 -13.25 3.65
CA PRO A 52 22.55 -13.33 4.74
C PRO A 52 22.57 -12.16 5.72
N HIS A 53 23.73 -11.51 5.95
CA HIS A 53 23.83 -10.34 6.84
C HIS A 53 23.28 -9.04 6.22
N ASN A 54 23.10 -8.97 4.90
CA ASN A 54 22.52 -7.83 4.18
C ASN A 54 21.98 -8.29 2.82
N THR A 55 20.74 -8.78 2.83
CA THR A 55 20.03 -9.24 1.64
C THR A 55 19.01 -8.18 1.21
N VAL A 56 18.93 -7.92 -0.09
CA VAL A 56 17.89 -7.11 -0.73
C VAL A 56 17.03 -8.03 -1.57
N ILE A 57 15.71 -7.99 -1.36
CA ILE A 57 14.71 -8.75 -2.10
C ILE A 57 13.81 -7.76 -2.81
N ILE A 58 13.66 -7.91 -4.12
CA ILE A 58 12.75 -7.11 -4.94
C ILE A 58 11.65 -8.05 -5.41
N VAL A 59 10.40 -7.72 -5.10
CA VAL A 59 9.22 -8.53 -5.46
C VAL A 59 8.34 -7.73 -6.38
N ARG A 60 8.13 -8.19 -7.62
CA ARG A 60 7.15 -7.60 -8.54
C ARG A 60 5.84 -8.37 -8.42
N TRP A 61 4.73 -7.65 -8.30
CA TRP A 61 3.41 -8.24 -8.06
C TRP A 61 2.28 -7.46 -8.74
N SER A 62 1.13 -8.12 -8.87
CA SER A 62 -0.16 -7.48 -9.17
C SER A 62 -1.18 -7.83 -8.10
N ALA A 63 -2.10 -6.92 -7.82
CA ALA A 63 -3.23 -7.16 -6.95
C ALA A 63 -4.54 -7.03 -7.70
N THR A 64 -5.48 -7.91 -7.38
CA THR A 64 -6.84 -7.90 -7.91
C THR A 64 -7.84 -7.98 -6.78
N ASP A 65 -8.96 -7.29 -6.92
CA ASP A 65 -10.08 -7.37 -5.97
C ASP A 65 -11.39 -7.02 -6.70
N THR A 66 -12.53 -7.19 -6.03
CA THR A 66 -13.83 -6.70 -6.50
C THR A 66 -14.23 -5.50 -5.63
N LEU A 67 -14.54 -4.38 -6.28
CA LEU A 67 -15.03 -3.19 -5.60
C LEU A 67 -16.51 -3.35 -5.20
N PRO A 68 -17.02 -2.54 -4.26
CA PRO A 68 -18.40 -2.66 -3.78
C PRO A 68 -19.49 -2.50 -4.84
N ASP A 69 -19.20 -1.84 -5.96
CA ASP A 69 -20.08 -1.69 -7.11
C ASP A 69 -20.03 -2.87 -8.09
N GLY A 70 -19.20 -3.87 -7.81
CA GLY A 70 -18.95 -5.04 -8.66
C GLY A 70 -17.87 -4.82 -9.72
N SER A 71 -17.31 -3.61 -9.85
CA SER A 71 -16.24 -3.35 -10.80
C SER A 71 -14.91 -3.99 -10.36
N PRO A 72 -14.05 -4.40 -11.29
CA PRO A 72 -12.78 -5.02 -10.96
C PRO A 72 -11.76 -3.96 -10.51
N TYR A 73 -11.03 -4.27 -9.43
CA TYR A 73 -9.84 -3.54 -9.02
C TYR A 73 -8.59 -4.22 -9.55
N HIS A 74 -7.70 -3.44 -10.14
CA HIS A 74 -6.38 -3.89 -10.57
C HIS A 74 -5.32 -2.92 -10.07
N ASN A 75 -4.25 -3.46 -9.51
CA ASN A 75 -3.08 -2.71 -9.12
C ASN A 75 -1.83 -3.54 -9.44
N HIS A 76 -0.69 -2.88 -9.55
CA HIS A 76 0.61 -3.48 -9.72
C HIS A 76 1.62 -2.72 -8.88
N GLY A 77 2.66 -3.43 -8.46
CA GLY A 77 3.66 -2.82 -7.60
C GLY A 77 4.94 -3.62 -7.48
N VAL A 78 5.86 -2.99 -6.77
CA VAL A 78 7.15 -3.55 -6.40
C VAL A 78 7.37 -3.35 -4.91
N HIS A 79 7.73 -4.42 -4.21
CA HIS A 79 8.28 -4.31 -2.86
C HIS A 79 9.80 -4.40 -2.91
N ILE A 80 10.49 -3.49 -2.24
CA ILE A 80 11.93 -3.56 -1.97
C ILE A 80 12.07 -3.87 -0.48
N ILE A 81 12.59 -5.04 -0.18
CA ILE A 81 12.66 -5.58 1.18
C ILE A 81 14.12 -5.75 1.56
N ARG A 82 14.49 -5.27 2.75
CA ARG A 82 15.80 -5.57 3.34
C ARG A 82 15.67 -6.64 4.39
N MET A 83 16.58 -7.60 4.35
CA MET A 83 16.64 -8.72 5.29
C MET A 83 18.05 -8.87 5.86
N ARG A 84 18.13 -9.19 7.16
CA ARG A 84 19.36 -9.54 7.86
C ARG A 84 19.12 -10.81 8.67
N TRP A 85 19.93 -11.84 8.44
CA TRP A 85 19.86 -13.15 9.10
C TRP A 85 18.43 -13.73 9.12
N GLY A 86 17.77 -13.73 7.95
CA GLY A 86 16.42 -14.25 7.79
C GLY A 86 15.30 -13.35 8.33
N LYS A 87 15.62 -12.20 8.93
CA LYS A 87 14.64 -11.25 9.46
C LYS A 87 14.47 -10.06 8.54
N ILE A 88 13.24 -9.76 8.14
CA ILE A 88 12.91 -8.52 7.43
C ILE A 88 13.12 -7.35 8.40
N VAL A 89 13.89 -6.36 7.97
CA VAL A 89 14.21 -5.16 8.74
C VAL A 89 13.65 -3.88 8.10
N GLU A 90 13.28 -3.93 6.82
CA GLU A 90 12.72 -2.80 6.08
C GLU A 90 11.85 -3.32 4.93
N ILE A 91 10.74 -2.65 4.67
CA ILE A 91 9.86 -2.89 3.52
C ILE A 91 9.52 -1.53 2.93
N ASP A 92 9.89 -1.32 1.67
CA ASP A 92 9.43 -0.20 0.87
C ASP A 92 8.45 -0.73 -0.20
N ALA A 93 7.21 -0.26 -0.14
CA ALA A 93 6.11 -0.74 -0.97
C ALA A 93 5.67 0.33 -1.97
N ASN A 94 5.89 0.06 -3.26
CA ASN A 94 5.63 0.98 -4.36
C ASN A 94 4.53 0.39 -5.24
N GLU A 95 3.31 0.89 -5.08
CA GLU A 95 2.13 0.47 -5.84
C GLU A 95 1.56 1.63 -6.67
N ASP A 96 0.61 1.34 -7.56
CA ASP A 96 -0.14 2.38 -8.26
C ASP A 96 -1.01 3.17 -7.27
N SER A 97 -0.45 4.28 -6.79
CA SER A 97 -1.11 5.15 -5.82
C SER A 97 -2.41 5.78 -6.33
N GLN A 98 -2.60 5.91 -7.64
CA GLN A 98 -3.84 6.42 -8.21
C GLN A 98 -4.94 5.36 -8.12
N ALA A 99 -4.64 4.13 -8.52
CA ALA A 99 -5.58 3.00 -8.41
C ALA A 99 -6.05 2.81 -6.95
N VAL A 100 -5.13 2.93 -5.98
CA VAL A 100 -5.48 2.86 -4.55
C VAL A 100 -6.38 4.01 -4.13
N ALA A 101 -6.06 5.25 -4.54
CA ALA A 101 -6.86 6.41 -4.18
C ALA A 101 -8.29 6.31 -4.74
N GLU A 102 -8.45 5.82 -5.97
CA GLU A 102 -9.75 5.60 -6.60
C GLU A 102 -10.54 4.48 -5.89
N SER A 103 -9.89 3.35 -5.60
CA SER A 103 -10.47 2.25 -4.82
C SER A 103 -10.95 2.70 -3.43
N LEU A 104 -10.14 3.48 -2.70
CA LEU A 104 -10.52 4.01 -1.39
C LEU A 104 -11.70 4.98 -1.48
N ARG A 105 -11.75 5.84 -2.51
CA ARG A 105 -12.90 6.73 -2.74
C ARG A 105 -14.18 5.93 -3.00
N MET A 106 -14.10 4.89 -3.84
CA MET A 106 -15.23 4.01 -4.12
C MET A 106 -15.71 3.29 -2.85
N ARG A 107 -14.80 2.69 -2.10
CA ARG A 107 -15.11 2.00 -0.85
C ARG A 107 -15.73 2.95 0.19
N ALA A 108 -15.21 4.17 0.30
CA ALA A 108 -15.78 5.20 1.17
C ALA A 108 -17.19 5.61 0.74
N HIS A 109 -17.43 5.77 -0.57
CA HIS A 109 -18.76 6.10 -1.10
C HIS A 109 -19.81 5.04 -0.75
N TYR A 110 -19.41 3.76 -0.73
CA TYR A 110 -20.25 2.63 -0.33
C TYR A 110 -20.25 2.37 1.19
N GLY A 111 -19.75 3.29 2.01
CA GLY A 111 -19.86 3.21 3.48
C GLY A 111 -18.81 2.34 4.17
N VAL A 112 -17.73 1.93 3.49
CA VAL A 112 -16.61 1.22 4.14
C VAL A 112 -15.83 2.20 5.00
N THR A 113 -16.07 2.19 6.32
CA THR A 113 -15.47 3.13 7.29
C THR A 113 -13.95 3.18 7.22
N GLU A 114 -13.31 2.01 7.08
CA GLU A 114 -11.84 1.90 7.01
C GLU A 114 -11.23 2.66 5.82
N ALA A 115 -12.00 2.87 4.74
CA ALA A 115 -11.51 3.57 3.55
C ALA A 115 -11.38 5.08 3.77
N SER A 116 -12.09 5.60 4.78
CA SER A 116 -12.04 7.01 5.17
C SER A 116 -11.17 7.29 6.39
N ALA A 117 -10.72 6.25 7.10
CA ALA A 117 -9.94 6.39 8.32
C ALA A 117 -8.57 7.07 8.07
N ASP A 118 -8.07 7.75 9.09
CA ASP A 118 -6.76 8.41 9.02
C ASP A 118 -5.62 7.40 8.83
N PRO A 119 -4.51 7.80 8.17
CA PRO A 119 -3.36 6.93 7.99
C PRO A 119 -2.84 6.37 9.32
N ILE A 120 -2.54 5.08 9.34
CA ILE A 120 -1.81 4.46 10.46
C ILE A 120 -0.34 4.82 10.31
N VAL A 121 0.20 5.56 11.28
CA VAL A 121 1.60 5.99 11.37
C VAL A 121 2.17 5.61 12.74
N SER A 122 3.50 5.70 12.89
CA SER A 122 4.24 5.49 14.14
C SER A 122 5.53 6.30 14.13
#